data_AF-A0AA39KDW5-F1
#
_entry.id   AF-A0AA39KDW5-F1
#
_cell.length_a   1.000
_cell.length_b   1.000
_cell.length_c   1.000
_cell.angle_alpha   90.00
_cell.angle_beta   90.00
_cell.angle_gamma   90.00
#
_symmetry.space_group_name_H-M   'P 1'
#
loop_
_entity.id
_entity.type
_entity.pdbx_description
1 polymer ?
#
loop_
_entity_poly.entity_id
_entity_poly.type
_entity_poly.pdbx_seq_one_letter_code
_entity_poly.pdbx_strand_id
1 'polypeptide(L)'
;MLRAGRHFPQKISCLPLFAPIPHMLIQYVLVLTTIVLCVNAHQPAELFDAFEEFITGLLQPWSVAVPGNSSALSPDVVGRVNMMMTLNGIESNTEFLYGIPVKVMQGNTTQIIGYPTNATVESLSIQHSVVSASVIFSMYHAAMSLMTPLQVDLWLYFDKDLQISAYDLTIRNFPKAFSFLASVLSEQISREMSVGNSTNAVSSRMAADTCTAATEYCTGGNQQYDSYGSCFETLSRNVTMDNLDQSFCRYFVKDMVQARPSVHCSSLGPSGGDTCANGYYVNETNSGAEGLSDGTVIELMKFNMQVIYPTTVAFYSIPVFLYMPLLYVNGKGVDFLLVRFSKEYPNLSFANRRNVATYCLNAFWTTVAFILQSVASPMLGEHYTWDRIGEARMAAVIISGLYIYELIFRTSMRWPLLVHHFCTLFATIFIQIALQIALHPAIASAGLIWLFQATTEQSVFIGLVLYRLRFSIHVVAPVLRSAAVQSFICKIASAIYLLIWWGIKLSKFHLPVDVALSVMLVLLIQSSWLLKYKDHMRCDVLQGIFMDSLSAPCFR
;
A
#
# COMPACT_ATOMS: atom_id res chain seq x y z
N MET A 1 79.89 -40.04 6.68
CA MET A 1 80.11 -38.60 7.00
C MET A 1 78.76 -38.02 7.41
N LEU A 2 78.26 -38.15 8.65
CA LEU A 2 78.65 -37.51 9.92
C LEU A 2 78.60 -35.96 9.92
N ARG A 3 77.45 -35.42 10.36
CA ARG A 3 77.17 -34.22 11.20
C ARG A 3 75.68 -33.85 10.97
N ALA A 4 74.70 -33.99 11.86
CA ALA A 4 74.53 -33.78 13.31
C ALA A 4 74.74 -32.33 13.76
N GLY A 5 73.66 -31.64 14.19
CA GLY A 5 73.75 -30.51 15.13
C GLY A 5 72.78 -29.32 14.98
N ARG A 6 71.57 -29.47 15.55
CA ARG A 6 70.74 -28.51 16.36
C ARG A 6 70.89 -26.99 16.15
N HIS A 7 69.76 -26.28 16.01
CA HIS A 7 69.19 -25.42 17.07
C HIS A 7 67.84 -24.79 16.69
N PHE A 8 66.83 -25.00 17.54
CA PHE A 8 65.64 -24.14 17.69
C PHE A 8 66.01 -22.88 18.50
N PRO A 9 65.21 -21.80 18.38
CA PRO A 9 64.52 -21.33 19.58
C PRO A 9 63.04 -21.03 19.37
N GLN A 10 62.26 -21.41 20.39
CA GLN A 10 60.92 -20.89 20.69
C GLN A 10 60.97 -19.39 20.99
N LYS A 11 59.97 -18.64 20.53
CA LYS A 11 59.41 -17.51 21.28
C LYS A 11 57.89 -17.54 21.22
N ILE A 12 57.31 -17.61 22.41
CA ILE A 12 55.90 -17.52 22.78
C ILE A 12 55.58 -16.05 23.10
N SER A 13 54.29 -15.70 23.02
CA SER A 13 53.60 -14.52 23.58
C SER A 13 53.47 -13.28 22.67
N CYS A 14 52.27 -13.01 22.15
CA CYS A 14 51.23 -12.22 22.86
C CYS A 14 49.97 -12.06 21.99
N LEU A 15 48.82 -12.50 22.53
CA LEU A 15 47.49 -11.97 22.20
C LEU A 15 47.41 -10.48 22.58
N PRO A 16 46.56 -9.69 21.89
CA PRO A 16 45.24 -9.34 22.46
C PRO A 16 44.14 -9.53 21.39
N LEU A 17 43.12 -10.37 21.59
CA LEU A 17 41.86 -10.06 22.27
C LEU A 17 41.61 -8.56 22.50
N PHE A 18 40.81 -7.93 21.64
CA PHE A 18 39.67 -7.08 22.02
C PHE A 18 38.81 -6.81 20.77
N ALA A 19 37.51 -7.06 20.92
CA ALA A 19 36.50 -6.99 19.87
C ALA A 19 36.24 -5.56 19.35
N PRO A 20 35.40 -5.40 18.31
CA PRO A 20 34.01 -5.12 18.66
C PRO A 20 33.04 -6.04 17.89
N ILE A 21 32.36 -6.90 18.66
CA ILE A 21 31.21 -7.73 18.27
C ILE A 21 29.82 -7.01 18.43
N PRO A 22 29.66 -5.69 18.70
CA PRO A 22 28.32 -5.15 18.93
C PRO A 22 27.54 -4.91 17.62
N HIS A 23 28.18 -4.75 16.46
CA HIS A 23 27.46 -4.37 15.23
C HIS A 23 26.71 -5.53 14.56
N MET A 24 27.25 -6.75 14.59
CA MET A 24 26.56 -7.92 14.01
C MET A 24 25.38 -8.36 14.88
N LEU A 25 25.49 -8.25 16.20
CA LEU A 25 24.39 -8.59 17.10
C LEU A 25 23.24 -7.57 16.99
N ILE A 26 23.56 -6.28 16.85
CA ILE A 26 22.55 -5.23 16.64
C ILE A 26 21.86 -5.37 15.28
N GLN A 27 22.57 -5.74 14.22
CA GLN A 27 21.97 -6.03 12.92
C GLN A 27 21.09 -7.28 12.94
N TYR A 28 21.50 -8.35 13.63
CA TYR A 28 20.67 -9.53 13.80
C TYR A 28 19.43 -9.26 14.66
N VAL A 29 19.55 -8.46 15.73
CA VAL A 29 18.42 -8.06 16.59
C VAL A 29 17.47 -7.14 15.83
N LEU A 30 17.96 -6.19 15.02
CA LEU A 30 17.12 -5.30 14.18
C LEU A 30 16.34 -6.08 13.11
N VAL A 31 16.98 -7.06 12.47
CA VAL A 31 16.35 -7.95 11.49
C VAL A 31 15.36 -8.90 12.16
N LEU A 32 15.68 -9.43 13.36
CA LEU A 32 14.71 -10.22 14.13
C LEU A 32 13.54 -9.37 14.61
N THR A 33 13.74 -8.12 15.05
CA THR A 33 12.65 -7.24 15.50
C THR A 33 11.76 -6.78 14.34
N THR A 34 12.31 -6.59 13.14
CA THR A 34 11.49 -6.30 11.95
C THR A 34 10.72 -7.52 11.47
N ILE A 35 11.30 -8.72 11.56
CA ILE A 35 10.58 -9.97 11.29
C ILE A 35 9.48 -10.21 12.34
N VAL A 36 9.74 -9.95 13.62
CA VAL A 36 8.74 -10.07 14.71
C VAL A 36 7.62 -9.03 14.59
N LEU A 37 7.89 -7.83 14.07
CA LEU A 37 6.84 -6.84 13.78
C LEU A 37 5.94 -7.24 12.59
N CYS A 38 6.43 -8.06 11.66
CA CYS A 38 5.61 -8.66 10.60
C CYS A 38 4.76 -9.85 11.09
N VAL A 39 5.01 -10.41 12.28
CA VAL A 39 4.24 -11.54 12.85
C VAL A 39 2.91 -11.08 13.46
N ASN A 40 2.74 -9.78 13.73
CA ASN A 40 1.50 -9.25 14.34
C ASN A 40 0.46 -8.75 13.31
N ALA A 41 0.69 -8.94 12.02
CA ALA A 41 -0.33 -8.67 11.01
C ALA A 41 -1.22 -9.92 10.85
N HIS A 42 -2.51 -9.77 11.12
CA HIS A 42 -3.50 -10.81 10.88
C HIS A 42 -3.40 -11.32 9.45
N GLN A 43 -3.50 -12.64 9.29
CA GLN A 43 -3.52 -13.22 7.95
C GLN A 43 -4.86 -12.85 7.27
N PRO A 44 -4.89 -12.65 5.93
CA PRO A 44 -6.13 -12.37 5.21
C PRO A 44 -7.23 -13.42 5.47
N ALA A 45 -6.86 -14.67 5.76
CA ALA A 45 -7.80 -15.71 6.13
C ALA A 45 -8.52 -15.43 7.46
N GLU A 46 -7.82 -14.93 8.48
CA GLU A 46 -8.42 -14.62 9.79
C GLU A 46 -9.43 -13.48 9.68
N LEU A 47 -9.14 -12.48 8.85
CA LEU A 47 -10.05 -11.37 8.55
C LEU A 47 -11.24 -11.81 7.71
N PHE A 48 -11.04 -12.79 6.82
CA PHE A 48 -12.13 -13.40 6.06
C PHE A 48 -13.08 -14.16 6.99
N ASP A 49 -12.55 -14.98 7.90
CA ASP A 49 -13.35 -15.71 8.88
C ASP A 49 -14.14 -14.75 9.78
N ALA A 50 -13.51 -13.67 10.27
CA ALA A 50 -14.17 -12.64 11.07
C ALA A 50 -15.27 -11.89 10.26
N PHE A 51 -15.03 -11.64 8.98
CA PHE A 51 -16.04 -11.06 8.08
C PHE A 51 -17.22 -12.03 7.87
N GLU A 52 -16.97 -13.33 7.65
CA GLU A 52 -18.03 -14.32 7.51
C GLU A 52 -18.87 -14.47 8.79
N GLU A 53 -18.23 -14.42 9.96
CA GLU A 53 -18.92 -14.40 11.25
C GLU A 53 -19.81 -13.16 11.38
N PHE A 54 -19.30 -11.99 11.02
CA PHE A 54 -20.08 -10.74 11.01
C PHE A 54 -21.32 -10.86 10.11
N ILE A 55 -21.17 -11.33 8.86
CA ILE A 55 -22.29 -11.52 7.93
C ILE A 55 -23.29 -12.54 8.48
N THR A 56 -22.81 -13.64 9.06
CA THR A 56 -23.67 -14.67 9.68
C THR A 56 -24.49 -14.09 10.83
N GLY A 57 -23.89 -13.24 11.66
CA GLY A 57 -24.59 -12.52 12.73
C GLY A 57 -25.73 -11.64 12.21
N LEU A 58 -25.55 -10.98 11.05
CA LEU A 58 -26.62 -10.19 10.44
C LEU A 58 -27.79 -11.05 9.97
N LEU A 59 -27.53 -12.28 9.51
CA LEU A 59 -28.57 -13.25 9.10
C LEU A 59 -29.29 -13.91 10.28
N GLN A 60 -28.65 -13.94 11.46
CA GLN A 60 -29.19 -14.58 12.67
C GLN A 60 -29.22 -13.60 13.85
N PRO A 61 -29.98 -12.50 13.77
CA PRO A 61 -29.83 -11.40 14.71
C PRO A 61 -30.28 -11.74 16.14
N TRP A 62 -31.12 -12.77 16.36
CA TRP A 62 -31.56 -13.24 17.71
C TRP A 62 -30.41 -13.61 18.62
N SER A 63 -29.33 -14.17 18.07
CA SER A 63 -28.19 -14.64 18.86
C SER A 63 -27.31 -13.49 19.35
N VAL A 64 -27.47 -12.29 18.79
CA VAL A 64 -26.59 -11.12 19.02
C VAL A 64 -27.34 -9.87 19.52
N ALA A 65 -28.65 -9.76 19.29
CA ALA A 65 -29.44 -8.54 19.54
C ALA A 65 -29.60 -8.09 21.00
N VAL A 66 -28.87 -8.67 21.95
CA VAL A 66 -28.78 -8.17 23.32
C VAL A 66 -27.84 -6.96 23.33
N PRO A 67 -28.30 -5.75 23.72
CA PRO A 67 -27.49 -4.54 23.68
C PRO A 67 -26.15 -4.71 24.40
N GLY A 68 -25.05 -4.37 23.72
CA GLY A 68 -23.69 -4.41 24.28
C GLY A 68 -23.00 -5.77 24.28
N ASN A 69 -23.59 -6.81 23.67
CA ASN A 69 -23.03 -8.18 23.68
C ASN A 69 -22.70 -8.72 22.28
N SER A 70 -22.07 -7.90 21.43
CA SER A 70 -21.55 -8.37 20.14
C SER A 70 -20.09 -8.79 20.26
N SER A 71 -19.77 -10.05 19.92
CA SER A 71 -18.38 -10.52 19.82
C SER A 71 -17.64 -9.91 18.63
N ALA A 72 -18.39 -9.51 17.58
CA ALA A 72 -17.85 -9.02 16.32
C ALA A 72 -17.51 -7.50 16.33
N LEU A 73 -18.00 -6.74 17.31
CA LEU A 73 -17.82 -5.29 17.39
C LEU A 73 -16.91 -4.93 18.57
N SER A 74 -16.00 -3.98 18.35
CA SER A 74 -15.19 -3.43 19.45
C SER A 74 -16.06 -2.52 20.35
N PRO A 75 -15.69 -2.31 21.62
CA PRO A 75 -16.44 -1.45 22.54
C PRO A 75 -16.66 -0.01 22.02
N ASP A 76 -15.63 0.56 21.39
CA ASP A 76 -15.60 1.94 20.90
C ASP A 76 -15.92 2.05 19.41
N VAL A 77 -16.65 1.07 18.85
CA VAL A 77 -16.94 1.02 17.41
C VAL A 77 -17.67 2.28 16.92
N VAL A 78 -17.25 2.77 15.75
CA VAL A 78 -17.92 3.86 15.03
C VAL A 78 -18.48 3.33 13.72
N GLY A 79 -19.80 3.33 13.60
CA GLY A 79 -20.50 2.92 12.40
C GLY A 79 -21.08 4.11 11.65
N ARG A 80 -20.93 4.14 10.32
CA ARG A 80 -21.62 5.09 9.44
C ARG A 80 -22.51 4.34 8.47
N VAL A 81 -23.74 4.80 8.34
CA VAL A 81 -24.75 4.18 7.47
C VAL A 81 -25.16 5.18 6.42
N ASN A 82 -24.59 5.03 5.22
CA ASN A 82 -24.77 5.91 4.08
C ASN A 82 -24.61 7.40 4.51
N MET A 83 -25.34 8.32 3.88
CA MET A 83 -25.49 9.71 4.33
C MET A 83 -26.54 9.87 5.45
N MET A 84 -27.04 8.78 6.04
CA MET A 84 -28.21 8.82 6.93
C MET A 84 -27.86 9.02 8.41
N MET A 85 -26.84 8.31 8.93
CA MET A 85 -26.52 8.36 10.36
C MET A 85 -25.08 7.94 10.70
N THR A 86 -24.62 8.41 11.87
CA THR A 86 -23.40 7.94 12.55
C THR A 86 -23.79 7.35 13.91
N LEU A 87 -23.23 6.19 14.24
CA LEU A 87 -23.51 5.39 15.43
C LEU A 87 -22.21 5.23 16.23
N ASN A 88 -22.23 5.68 17.48
CA ASN A 88 -21.07 5.60 18.37
C ASN A 88 -21.30 4.55 19.46
N GLY A 89 -20.26 3.77 19.72
CA GLY A 89 -20.21 2.75 20.78
C GLY A 89 -20.93 1.46 20.39
N ILE A 90 -20.55 0.38 21.06
CA ILE A 90 -21.06 -0.97 20.79
C ILE A 90 -22.58 -1.08 20.93
N GLU A 91 -23.22 -0.37 21.86
CA GLU A 91 -24.65 -0.49 22.10
C GLU A 91 -25.46 0.04 20.93
N SER A 92 -25.14 1.23 20.41
CA SER A 92 -25.87 1.86 19.31
C SER A 92 -25.71 1.08 18.00
N ASN A 93 -24.50 0.56 17.77
CA ASN A 93 -24.20 -0.27 16.60
C ASN A 93 -24.89 -1.65 16.69
N THR A 94 -24.95 -2.26 17.88
CA THR A 94 -25.66 -3.53 18.10
C THR A 94 -27.17 -3.38 17.91
N GLU A 95 -27.76 -2.31 18.44
CA GLU A 95 -29.18 -1.98 18.26
C GLU A 95 -29.53 -1.77 16.79
N PHE A 96 -28.67 -1.11 16.01
CA PHE A 96 -28.89 -0.90 14.59
C PHE A 96 -28.73 -2.19 13.77
N LEU A 97 -27.58 -2.87 13.90
CA LEU A 97 -27.22 -4.02 13.05
C LEU A 97 -28.04 -5.27 13.37
N TYR A 98 -28.36 -5.50 14.65
CA TYR A 98 -29.04 -6.73 15.09
C TYR A 98 -30.42 -6.44 15.70
N GLY A 99 -30.58 -5.33 16.42
CA GLY A 99 -31.86 -4.99 17.05
C GLY A 99 -32.98 -4.68 16.05
N ILE A 100 -32.71 -3.88 15.02
CA ILE A 100 -33.70 -3.50 14.00
C ILE A 100 -34.25 -4.74 13.28
N PRO A 101 -33.42 -5.66 12.71
CA PRO A 101 -33.94 -6.89 12.10
C PRO A 101 -34.85 -7.72 13.02
N VAL A 102 -34.52 -7.83 14.31
CA VAL A 102 -35.37 -8.54 15.29
C VAL A 102 -36.73 -7.87 15.43
N LYS A 103 -36.78 -6.54 15.49
CA LYS A 103 -38.03 -5.78 15.59
C LYS A 103 -38.88 -5.90 14.34
N VAL A 104 -38.25 -5.79 13.18
CA VAL A 104 -38.92 -5.95 11.87
C VAL A 104 -39.56 -7.34 11.78
N MET A 105 -38.89 -8.38 12.30
CA MET A 105 -39.45 -9.74 12.34
C MET A 105 -40.65 -9.93 13.28
N GLN A 106 -40.75 -9.10 14.31
CA GLN A 106 -41.86 -9.12 15.26
C GLN A 106 -43.03 -8.21 14.83
N GLY A 107 -42.86 -7.44 13.75
CA GLY A 107 -43.86 -6.51 13.26
C GLY A 107 -45.09 -7.21 12.68
N ASN A 108 -46.28 -6.85 13.19
CA ASN A 108 -47.57 -7.39 12.72
C ASN A 108 -48.15 -6.64 11.51
N THR A 109 -47.46 -5.61 11.05
CA THR A 109 -47.91 -4.71 9.99
C THR A 109 -46.80 -4.58 8.95
N THR A 110 -47.14 -4.20 7.71
CA THR A 110 -46.18 -4.17 6.58
C THR A 110 -45.02 -3.21 6.85
N GLN A 111 -43.82 -3.74 7.09
CA GLN A 111 -42.60 -2.94 7.28
C GLN A 111 -41.98 -2.56 5.92
N ILE A 112 -41.45 -1.34 5.84
CA ILE A 112 -40.82 -0.81 4.63
C ILE A 112 -39.45 -1.43 4.40
N ILE A 113 -38.75 -1.73 5.50
CA ILE A 113 -37.52 -2.50 5.50
C ILE A 113 -37.85 -3.97 5.75
N GLY A 114 -37.20 -4.87 5.02
CA GLY A 114 -37.22 -6.29 5.32
C GLY A 114 -36.12 -6.64 6.32
N TYR A 115 -36.00 -7.93 6.64
CA TYR A 115 -34.86 -8.47 7.39
C TYR A 115 -34.09 -9.45 6.50
N PRO A 116 -32.76 -9.53 6.64
CA PRO A 116 -31.95 -10.39 5.78
C PRO A 116 -32.14 -11.86 6.15
N THR A 117 -32.36 -12.72 5.16
CA THR A 117 -32.45 -14.19 5.35
C THR A 117 -31.33 -14.95 4.66
N ASN A 118 -30.69 -14.33 3.68
CA ASN A 118 -29.53 -14.87 2.98
C ASN A 118 -28.63 -13.72 2.51
N ALA A 119 -27.35 -14.01 2.27
CA ALA A 119 -26.38 -13.05 1.76
C ALA A 119 -25.50 -13.72 0.70
N THR A 120 -25.21 -12.99 -0.39
CA THR A 120 -24.20 -13.40 -1.37
C THR A 120 -23.17 -12.31 -1.54
N VAL A 121 -21.91 -12.63 -1.27
CA VAL A 121 -20.78 -11.72 -1.46
C VAL A 121 -20.45 -11.64 -2.94
N GLU A 122 -20.66 -10.48 -3.54
CA GLU A 122 -20.45 -10.23 -4.97
C GLU A 122 -19.00 -9.87 -5.28
N SER A 123 -18.39 -9.08 -4.40
CA SER A 123 -16.96 -8.76 -4.45
C SER A 123 -16.41 -8.56 -3.04
N LEU A 124 -15.13 -8.90 -2.88
CA LEU A 124 -14.42 -8.82 -1.61
C LEU A 124 -12.97 -8.44 -1.88
N SER A 125 -12.45 -7.51 -1.09
CA SER A 125 -11.04 -7.14 -1.02
C SER A 125 -10.62 -7.06 0.44
N ILE A 126 -9.53 -7.73 0.78
CA ILE A 126 -8.94 -7.69 2.12
C ILE A 126 -7.56 -7.08 1.99
N GLN A 127 -7.31 -5.98 2.70
CA GLN A 127 -6.03 -5.30 2.68
C GLN A 127 -5.67 -4.82 4.09
N HIS A 128 -4.62 -5.41 4.66
CA HIS A 128 -4.26 -5.21 6.07
C HIS A 128 -5.48 -5.45 6.96
N SER A 129 -5.81 -4.52 7.85
CA SER A 129 -6.97 -4.58 8.74
C SER A 129 -8.28 -4.10 8.10
N VAL A 130 -8.31 -3.81 6.80
CA VAL A 130 -9.52 -3.32 6.12
C VAL A 130 -10.11 -4.42 5.24
N VAL A 131 -11.41 -4.66 5.42
CA VAL A 131 -12.22 -5.51 4.53
C VAL A 131 -13.21 -4.63 3.78
N SER A 132 -13.14 -4.63 2.46
CA SER A 132 -14.13 -3.99 1.59
C SER A 132 -14.93 -5.06 0.86
N ALA A 133 -16.26 -5.01 0.96
CA ALA A 133 -17.13 -6.03 0.38
C ALA A 133 -18.39 -5.41 -0.23
N SER A 134 -18.84 -5.96 -1.36
CA SER A 134 -20.19 -5.75 -1.89
C SER A 134 -21.00 -7.00 -1.60
N VAL A 135 -22.06 -6.87 -0.81
CA VAL A 135 -22.90 -7.99 -0.37
C VAL A 135 -24.34 -7.75 -0.82
N ILE A 136 -24.95 -8.75 -1.46
CA ILE A 136 -26.36 -8.72 -1.81
C ILE A 136 -27.13 -9.51 -0.74
N PHE A 137 -27.88 -8.80 0.08
CA PHE A 137 -28.78 -9.39 1.05
C PHE A 137 -30.13 -9.70 0.43
N SER A 138 -30.65 -10.88 0.72
CA SER A 138 -32.02 -11.26 0.40
C SER A 138 -32.92 -10.84 1.55
N MET A 139 -33.66 -9.74 1.39
CA MET A 139 -34.49 -9.14 2.41
C MET A 139 -35.91 -9.72 2.35
N TYR A 140 -36.42 -10.25 3.45
CA TYR A 140 -37.78 -10.77 3.54
C TYR A 140 -38.73 -9.79 4.21
N HIS A 141 -39.90 -9.59 3.59
CA HIS A 141 -40.99 -8.79 4.12
C HIS A 141 -42.14 -9.74 4.53
N ALA A 142 -42.22 -10.05 5.82
CA ALA A 142 -43.11 -11.09 6.36
C ALA A 142 -44.59 -10.88 6.01
N ALA A 143 -45.09 -9.64 6.13
CA ALA A 143 -46.50 -9.31 5.89
C ALA A 143 -46.99 -9.64 4.46
N MET A 144 -46.09 -9.67 3.48
CA MET A 144 -46.41 -9.93 2.07
C MET A 144 -45.79 -11.22 1.54
N SER A 145 -45.02 -11.94 2.36
CA SER A 145 -44.19 -13.08 1.92
C SER A 145 -43.32 -12.75 0.70
N LEU A 146 -42.74 -11.54 0.69
CA LEU A 146 -41.97 -11.01 -0.43
C LEU A 146 -40.47 -11.02 -0.12
N MET A 147 -39.66 -11.49 -1.08
CA MET A 147 -38.20 -11.39 -1.05
C MET A 147 -37.71 -10.27 -1.99
N THR A 148 -36.86 -9.37 -1.50
CA THR A 148 -36.26 -8.30 -2.31
C THR A 148 -34.73 -8.30 -2.15
N PRO A 149 -33.96 -8.11 -3.24
CA PRO A 149 -32.51 -8.01 -3.14
C PRO A 149 -32.10 -6.59 -2.70
N LEU A 150 -31.19 -6.50 -1.72
CA LEU A 150 -30.58 -5.26 -1.27
C LEU A 150 -29.06 -5.37 -1.37
N GLN A 151 -28.45 -4.61 -2.27
CA GLN A 151 -27.00 -4.55 -2.38
C GLN A 151 -26.43 -3.49 -1.44
N VAL A 152 -25.46 -3.91 -0.63
CA VAL A 152 -24.80 -3.11 0.40
C VAL A 152 -23.29 -3.19 0.19
N ASP A 153 -22.66 -2.03 0.12
CA ASP A 153 -21.21 -1.88 0.11
C ASP A 153 -20.72 -1.64 1.54
N LEU A 154 -19.80 -2.48 2.01
CA LEU A 154 -19.23 -2.48 3.35
C LEU A 154 -17.76 -2.12 3.27
N TRP A 155 -17.32 -1.25 4.16
CA TRP A 155 -15.92 -1.01 4.50
C TRP A 155 -15.76 -1.22 5.98
N LEU A 156 -15.04 -2.26 6.38
CA LEU A 156 -14.87 -2.67 7.77
C LEU A 156 -13.39 -2.50 8.14
N TYR A 157 -13.14 -1.88 9.27
CA TYR A 157 -11.82 -1.81 9.88
C TYR A 157 -11.79 -2.70 11.12
N PHE A 158 -10.92 -3.70 11.10
CA PHE A 158 -10.73 -4.65 12.20
C PHE A 158 -9.58 -4.21 13.10
N ASP A 159 -9.77 -4.28 14.41
CA ASP A 159 -8.69 -4.08 15.36
C ASP A 159 -7.81 -5.34 15.50
N LYS A 160 -6.87 -5.27 16.46
CA LYS A 160 -5.94 -6.36 16.80
C LYS A 160 -6.61 -7.59 17.41
N ASP A 161 -7.87 -7.46 17.84
CA ASP A 161 -8.65 -8.52 18.47
C ASP A 161 -9.65 -9.11 17.46
N LEU A 162 -9.50 -8.79 16.17
CA LEU A 162 -10.39 -9.14 15.05
C LEU A 162 -11.84 -8.67 15.27
N GLN A 163 -12.01 -7.56 16.00
CA GLN A 163 -13.30 -6.92 16.17
C GLN A 163 -13.41 -5.70 15.24
N ILE A 164 -14.61 -5.43 14.75
CA ILE A 164 -14.86 -4.25 13.92
C ILE A 164 -14.83 -3.01 14.82
N SER A 165 -13.88 -2.13 14.57
CA SER A 165 -13.72 -0.86 15.29
C SER A 165 -14.19 0.36 14.50
N ALA A 166 -14.29 0.25 13.18
CA ALA A 166 -15.05 1.20 12.38
C ALA A 166 -15.71 0.51 11.19
N TYR A 167 -16.85 1.01 10.75
CA TYR A 167 -17.43 0.60 9.49
C TYR A 167 -18.16 1.71 8.73
N ASP A 168 -18.14 1.61 7.41
CA ASP A 168 -19.04 2.32 6.50
C ASP A 168 -19.94 1.31 5.79
N LEU A 169 -21.25 1.50 5.92
CA LEU A 169 -22.28 0.71 5.27
C LEU A 169 -23.03 1.60 4.29
N THR A 170 -22.91 1.36 2.99
CA THR A 170 -23.61 2.13 1.95
C THR A 170 -24.63 1.26 1.24
N ILE A 171 -25.89 1.70 1.22
CA ILE A 171 -26.92 1.04 0.42
C ILE A 171 -26.77 1.50 -1.03
N ARG A 172 -26.45 0.57 -1.92
CA ARG A 172 -26.17 0.92 -3.31
C ARG A 172 -27.44 1.41 -4.01
N ASN A 173 -27.36 2.60 -4.59
CA ASN A 173 -28.45 3.23 -5.33
C ASN A 173 -29.75 3.36 -4.51
N PHE A 174 -29.61 3.75 -3.24
CA PHE A 174 -30.69 3.84 -2.27
C PHE A 174 -32.01 4.49 -2.80
N PRO A 175 -31.99 5.63 -3.54
CA PRO A 175 -33.23 6.20 -4.07
C PRO A 175 -34.00 5.26 -5.03
N LYS A 176 -33.27 4.47 -5.85
CA LYS A 176 -33.89 3.49 -6.76
C LYS A 176 -34.43 2.29 -6.00
N ALA A 177 -33.65 1.77 -5.04
CA ALA A 177 -34.09 0.67 -4.18
C ALA A 177 -35.37 1.05 -3.41
N PHE A 178 -35.40 2.25 -2.82
CA PHE A 178 -36.58 2.77 -2.14
C PHE A 178 -37.76 2.97 -3.09
N SER A 179 -37.56 3.56 -4.27
CA SER A 179 -38.65 3.75 -5.25
C SER A 179 -39.27 2.42 -5.68
N PHE A 180 -38.45 1.39 -5.87
CA PHE A 180 -38.91 0.03 -6.16
C PHE A 180 -39.73 -0.53 -4.99
N LEU A 181 -39.19 -0.52 -3.77
CA LEU A 181 -39.89 -1.01 -2.57
C LEU A 181 -41.21 -0.26 -2.36
N ALA A 182 -41.20 1.06 -2.48
CA ALA A 182 -42.38 1.89 -2.33
C ALA A 182 -43.48 1.50 -3.33
N SER A 183 -43.13 1.22 -4.59
CA SER A 183 -44.10 0.78 -5.60
C SER A 183 -44.74 -0.57 -5.24
N VAL A 184 -43.95 -1.53 -4.76
CA VAL A 184 -44.43 -2.88 -4.44
C VAL A 184 -45.24 -2.92 -3.15
N LEU A 185 -44.84 -2.15 -2.13
CA LEU A 185 -45.48 -2.14 -0.82
C LEU A 185 -46.72 -1.22 -0.75
N SER A 186 -46.86 -0.27 -1.68
CA SER A 186 -47.89 0.78 -1.64
C SER A 186 -49.32 0.26 -1.52
N GLU A 187 -49.69 -0.78 -2.26
CA GLU A 187 -51.05 -1.31 -2.26
C GLU A 187 -51.42 -1.92 -0.91
N GLN A 188 -50.54 -2.77 -0.36
CA GLN A 188 -50.75 -3.42 0.93
C GLN A 188 -50.79 -2.39 2.06
N ILE A 189 -49.87 -1.42 2.04
CA ILE A 189 -49.85 -0.32 3.03
C ILE A 189 -51.13 0.52 2.95
N SER A 190 -51.61 0.84 1.73
CA SER A 190 -52.85 1.61 1.53
C SER A 190 -54.05 0.89 2.14
N ARG A 191 -54.13 -0.43 1.96
CA ARG A 191 -55.19 -1.29 2.56
C ARG A 191 -55.10 -1.29 4.09
N GLU A 192 -53.91 -1.49 4.65
CA GLU A 192 -53.70 -1.52 6.11
C GLU A 192 -54.04 -0.18 6.78
N MET A 193 -53.70 0.93 6.12
CA MET A 193 -53.89 2.27 6.67
C MET A 193 -55.25 2.89 6.33
N SER A 194 -56.09 2.21 5.53
CA SER A 194 -57.37 2.74 5.03
C SER A 194 -57.25 4.11 4.32
N VAL A 195 -56.09 4.39 3.74
CA VAL A 195 -55.86 5.53 2.84
C VAL A 195 -56.02 5.01 1.41
N GLY A 196 -56.79 5.70 0.57
CA GLY A 196 -57.00 5.31 -0.83
C GLY A 196 -55.68 5.15 -1.60
N ASN A 197 -55.73 4.56 -2.80
CA ASN A 197 -54.55 4.24 -3.62
C ASN A 197 -53.71 5.50 -3.91
N SER A 198 -52.74 5.77 -3.04
CA SER A 198 -52.06 7.05 -2.92
C SER A 198 -50.57 6.79 -3.04
N THR A 199 -49.89 7.54 -3.90
CA THR A 199 -48.43 7.57 -4.01
C THR A 199 -47.74 7.93 -2.69
N ASN A 200 -48.48 8.45 -1.70
CA ASN A 200 -47.96 8.84 -0.40
C ASN A 200 -48.20 7.78 0.69
N ALA A 201 -48.72 6.60 0.37
CA ALA A 201 -49.02 5.56 1.36
C ALA A 201 -47.77 5.12 2.15
N VAL A 202 -46.64 4.94 1.46
CA VAL A 202 -45.36 4.54 2.07
C VAL A 202 -44.83 5.64 3.00
N SER A 203 -44.84 6.89 2.54
CA SER A 203 -44.45 8.05 3.37
C SER A 203 -45.35 8.21 4.59
N SER A 204 -46.66 8.02 4.42
CA SER A 204 -47.64 8.03 5.51
C SER A 204 -47.35 6.92 6.50
N ARG A 205 -46.95 5.75 6.02
CA ARG A 205 -46.58 4.63 6.87
C ARG A 205 -45.31 4.89 7.67
N MET A 206 -44.27 5.46 7.05
CA MET A 206 -43.06 5.87 7.76
C MET A 206 -43.39 6.83 8.90
N ALA A 207 -44.22 7.85 8.61
CA ALA A 207 -44.67 8.81 9.61
C ALA A 207 -45.49 8.15 10.72
N ALA A 208 -46.45 7.28 10.38
CA ALA A 208 -47.29 6.57 11.35
C ALA A 208 -46.46 5.70 12.31
N ASP A 209 -45.57 4.87 11.77
CA ASP A 209 -44.74 3.98 12.57
C ASP A 209 -43.79 4.77 13.48
N THR A 210 -43.15 5.83 12.94
CA THR A 210 -42.25 6.71 13.69
C THR A 210 -43.00 7.44 14.81
N CYS A 211 -44.17 8.00 14.52
CA CYS A 211 -44.96 8.74 15.50
C CYS A 211 -45.54 7.84 16.58
N THR A 212 -45.91 6.60 16.24
CA THR A 212 -46.34 5.60 17.22
C THR A 212 -45.22 5.34 18.22
N ALA A 213 -44.02 5.02 17.73
CA ALA A 213 -42.85 4.79 18.59
C ALA A 213 -42.49 6.03 19.42
N ALA A 214 -42.54 7.24 18.83
CA ALA A 214 -42.28 8.47 19.55
C ALA A 214 -43.30 8.69 20.68
N THR A 215 -44.59 8.49 20.45
CA THR A 215 -45.59 8.66 21.52
C THR A 215 -45.56 7.57 22.59
N GLU A 216 -45.15 6.36 22.23
CA GLU A 216 -45.08 5.23 23.15
C GLU A 216 -43.85 5.31 24.06
N TYR A 217 -42.67 5.57 23.49
CA TYR A 217 -41.39 5.47 24.21
C TYR A 217 -40.78 6.81 24.58
N CYS A 218 -41.07 7.89 23.83
CA CYS A 218 -40.53 9.23 24.09
C CYS A 218 -41.50 10.06 24.92
N THR A 219 -41.57 9.75 26.22
CA THR A 219 -42.44 10.43 27.18
C THR A 219 -41.63 11.20 28.23
N GLY A 220 -42.29 12.08 28.99
CA GLY A 220 -41.65 12.87 30.04
C GLY A 220 -40.54 13.78 29.49
N GLY A 221 -39.34 13.71 30.08
CA GLY A 221 -38.19 14.52 29.64
C GLY A 221 -37.68 14.20 28.23
N ASN A 222 -38.08 13.07 27.64
CA ASN A 222 -37.71 12.67 26.28
C ASN A 222 -38.78 13.01 25.23
N GLN A 223 -39.89 13.67 25.62
CA GLN A 223 -40.99 13.97 24.71
C GLN A 223 -40.55 14.88 23.55
N GLN A 224 -40.83 14.46 22.32
CA GLN A 224 -40.44 15.17 21.09
C GLN A 224 -41.58 15.92 20.40
N TYR A 225 -42.82 15.51 20.66
CA TYR A 225 -44.02 16.06 20.04
C TYR A 225 -45.13 16.17 21.08
N ASP A 226 -45.99 17.18 20.94
CA ASP A 226 -47.12 17.41 21.85
C ASP A 226 -48.17 16.30 21.76
N SER A 227 -48.35 15.72 20.57
CA SER A 227 -49.30 14.64 20.31
C SER A 227 -48.93 13.83 19.06
N TYR A 228 -49.55 12.65 18.90
CA TYR A 228 -49.45 11.85 17.69
C TYR A 228 -49.81 12.64 16.43
N GLY A 229 -50.91 13.42 16.48
CA GLY A 229 -51.36 14.22 15.34
C GLY A 229 -50.34 15.27 14.90
N SER A 230 -49.73 15.97 15.86
CA SER A 230 -48.66 16.94 15.61
C SER A 230 -47.43 16.28 14.99
N CYS A 231 -47.03 15.11 15.50
CA CYS A 231 -45.94 14.33 14.92
C CYS A 231 -46.25 13.92 13.47
N PHE A 232 -47.43 13.34 13.25
CA PHE A 232 -47.82 12.81 11.95
C PHE A 232 -47.91 13.91 10.90
N GLU A 233 -48.50 15.06 11.23
CA GLU A 233 -48.56 16.22 10.33
C GLU A 233 -47.17 16.75 9.97
N THR A 234 -46.25 16.76 10.94
CA THR A 234 -44.86 17.20 10.72
C THR A 234 -44.08 16.25 9.82
N LEU A 235 -44.17 14.95 10.08
CA LEU A 235 -43.40 13.94 9.33
C LEU A 235 -44.00 13.62 7.96
N SER A 236 -45.32 13.62 7.81
CA SER A 236 -45.99 13.29 6.54
C SER A 236 -45.78 14.36 5.45
N ARG A 237 -45.58 15.63 5.82
CA ARG A 237 -45.31 16.74 4.88
C ARG A 237 -43.84 16.80 4.43
N ASN A 238 -42.94 16.16 5.18
CA ASN A 238 -41.50 16.25 5.01
C ASN A 238 -40.90 15.01 4.36
N VAL A 239 -41.62 14.24 3.53
CA VAL A 239 -41.02 13.15 2.75
C VAL A 239 -40.98 13.54 1.27
N THR A 240 -39.89 14.18 0.86
CA THR A 240 -39.50 14.42 -0.53
C THR A 240 -38.24 13.60 -0.85
N MET A 241 -37.90 13.45 -2.14
CA MET A 241 -36.64 12.79 -2.51
C MET A 241 -35.41 13.53 -1.94
N ASP A 242 -35.52 14.84 -1.73
CA ASP A 242 -34.43 15.70 -1.23
C ASP A 242 -34.17 15.54 0.28
N ASN A 243 -35.10 14.95 1.03
CA ASN A 243 -34.96 14.71 2.47
C ASN A 243 -35.27 13.25 2.88
N LEU A 244 -35.24 12.35 1.89
CA LEU A 244 -35.50 10.93 2.07
C LEU A 244 -34.57 10.32 3.12
N ASP A 245 -33.29 10.71 3.11
CA ASP A 245 -32.28 10.21 4.05
C ASP A 245 -32.65 10.51 5.51
N GLN A 246 -33.17 11.72 5.79
CA GLN A 246 -33.58 12.10 7.14
C GLN A 246 -34.84 11.34 7.58
N SER A 247 -35.83 11.22 6.69
CA SER A 247 -37.06 10.48 6.98
C SER A 247 -36.78 9.00 7.22
N PHE A 248 -35.86 8.42 6.44
CA PHE A 248 -35.47 7.02 6.56
C PHE A 248 -34.57 6.77 7.77
N CYS A 249 -33.72 7.73 8.13
CA CYS A 249 -32.98 7.70 9.39
C CYS A 249 -33.92 7.60 10.60
N ARG A 250 -34.96 8.46 10.66
CA ARG A 250 -35.98 8.40 11.72
C ARG A 250 -36.72 7.07 11.73
N TYR A 251 -37.02 6.54 10.54
CA TYR A 251 -37.68 5.24 10.40
C TYR A 251 -36.85 4.08 10.94
N PHE A 252 -35.53 4.09 10.76
CA PHE A 252 -34.65 3.09 11.38
C PHE A 252 -34.56 3.28 12.90
N VAL A 253 -34.35 4.52 13.36
CA VAL A 253 -34.18 4.83 14.78
C VAL A 253 -35.44 4.47 15.59
N LYS A 254 -36.64 4.49 14.98
CA LYS A 254 -37.90 4.11 15.66
C LYS A 254 -37.81 2.76 16.36
N ASP A 255 -37.11 1.80 15.75
CA ASP A 255 -37.00 0.43 16.25
C ASP A 255 -35.90 0.29 17.32
N MET A 256 -35.04 1.31 17.46
CA MET A 256 -34.00 1.39 18.49
C MET A 256 -34.49 2.08 19.78
N VAL A 257 -35.48 2.98 19.68
CA VAL A 257 -35.94 3.80 20.82
C VAL A 257 -36.40 2.97 22.01
N GLN A 258 -37.07 1.84 21.78
CA GLN A 258 -37.55 0.98 22.87
C GLN A 258 -36.40 0.50 23.78
N ALA A 259 -35.21 0.26 23.23
CA ALA A 259 -34.06 -0.21 24.00
C ALA A 259 -33.49 0.90 24.89
N ARG A 260 -33.30 2.10 24.33
CA ARG A 260 -32.72 3.25 25.04
C ARG A 260 -33.40 4.58 24.65
N PRO A 261 -34.57 4.89 25.24
CA PRO A 261 -35.32 6.10 24.89
C PRO A 261 -34.53 7.39 25.13
N SER A 262 -33.74 7.47 26.19
CA SER A 262 -32.95 8.67 26.53
C SER A 262 -31.83 8.98 25.52
N VAL A 263 -31.44 8.02 24.68
CA VAL A 263 -30.40 8.20 23.66
C VAL A 263 -31.02 8.52 22.31
N HIS A 264 -32.10 7.82 21.95
CA HIS A 264 -32.62 7.84 20.58
C HIS A 264 -33.81 8.77 20.36
N CYS A 265 -34.51 9.18 21.42
CA CYS A 265 -35.73 9.97 21.27
C CYS A 265 -35.49 11.31 20.56
N SER A 266 -34.40 12.01 20.86
CA SER A 266 -34.06 13.27 20.17
C SER A 266 -33.96 13.11 18.66
N SER A 267 -33.53 11.92 18.20
CA SER A 267 -33.36 11.63 16.78
C SER A 267 -34.68 11.43 16.03
N LEU A 268 -35.78 11.12 16.74
CA LEU A 268 -37.13 11.10 16.17
C LEU A 268 -37.79 12.49 16.10
N GLY A 269 -37.25 13.48 16.83
CA GLY A 269 -37.81 14.81 16.91
C GLY A 269 -37.62 15.65 15.65
N PRO A 270 -38.21 16.87 15.60
CA PRO A 270 -38.13 17.74 14.43
C PRO A 270 -36.70 18.09 13.99
N SER A 271 -35.77 18.21 14.95
CA SER A 271 -34.36 18.50 14.68
C SER A 271 -33.58 17.33 14.08
N GLY A 272 -34.07 16.10 14.23
CA GLY A 272 -33.32 14.89 13.89
C GLY A 272 -32.22 14.51 14.90
N GLY A 273 -32.09 15.24 16.01
CA GLY A 273 -31.08 14.98 17.04
C GLY A 273 -29.65 14.94 16.50
N ASP A 274 -28.76 14.24 17.18
CA ASP A 274 -27.35 14.09 16.76
C ASP A 274 -27.18 12.99 15.69
N THR A 275 -28.14 12.08 15.56
CA THR A 275 -28.05 10.91 14.67
C THR A 275 -28.62 11.16 13.28
N CYS A 276 -29.74 11.89 13.19
CA CYS A 276 -30.50 12.13 11.96
C CYS A 276 -30.53 13.61 11.54
N ALA A 277 -29.61 14.45 12.05
CA ALA A 277 -29.42 15.81 11.56
C ALA A 277 -28.68 15.84 10.21
N ASN A 278 -28.88 16.90 9.42
CA ASN A 278 -28.20 17.11 8.15
C ASN A 278 -26.68 17.23 8.35
N GLY A 279 -25.97 16.10 8.29
CA GLY A 279 -24.53 16.06 8.23
C GLY A 279 -24.04 16.61 6.88
N TYR A 280 -23.74 17.90 6.83
CA TYR A 280 -22.80 18.40 5.82
C TYR A 280 -21.49 17.66 6.06
N TYR A 281 -21.12 16.75 5.16
CA TYR A 281 -19.75 16.30 5.08
C TYR A 281 -18.90 17.55 4.84
N VAL A 282 -18.08 17.90 5.82
CA VAL A 282 -16.88 18.67 5.53
C VAL A 282 -16.14 17.83 4.51
N ASN A 283 -15.93 18.37 3.31
CA ASN A 283 -15.01 17.81 2.35
C ASN A 283 -13.65 17.75 3.03
N GLU A 284 -13.35 16.66 3.74
CA GLU A 284 -11.99 16.27 4.05
C GLU A 284 -11.38 15.85 2.71
N THR A 285 -10.98 16.87 1.95
CA THR A 285 -10.01 16.72 0.88
C THR A 285 -8.82 16.01 1.48
N ASN A 286 -8.67 14.75 1.11
CA ASN A 286 -7.49 13.91 1.24
C ASN A 286 -6.22 14.75 1.44
N SER A 287 -5.72 14.77 2.66
CA SER A 287 -4.52 15.52 3.11
C SER A 287 -3.22 15.09 2.42
N GLY A 288 -3.29 14.18 1.43
CA GLY A 288 -2.18 13.78 0.56
C GLY A 288 -2.29 14.23 -0.90
N ALA A 289 -3.41 14.84 -1.33
CA ALA A 289 -3.64 15.23 -2.73
C ALA A 289 -3.72 16.74 -2.96
N GLU A 290 -3.58 17.56 -1.92
CA GLU A 290 -3.58 19.01 -2.04
C GLU A 290 -2.49 19.50 -3.01
N GLY A 291 -2.92 20.14 -4.11
CA GLY A 291 -2.03 20.71 -5.13
C GLY A 291 -1.77 19.82 -6.35
N LEU A 292 -2.25 18.58 -6.39
CA LEU A 292 -2.19 17.73 -7.58
C LEU A 292 -3.37 18.00 -8.52
N SER A 293 -3.13 17.97 -9.83
CA SER A 293 -4.23 18.13 -10.81
C SER A 293 -5.15 16.90 -10.83
N ASP A 294 -6.45 17.10 -11.09
CA ASP A 294 -7.46 16.03 -11.14
C ASP A 294 -7.05 14.86 -12.06
N GLY A 295 -6.42 15.18 -13.20
CA GLY A 295 -5.88 14.15 -14.12
C GLY A 295 -4.76 13.31 -13.50
N THR A 296 -3.92 13.91 -12.64
CA THR A 296 -2.86 13.20 -11.92
C THR A 296 -3.45 12.26 -10.87
N VAL A 297 -4.50 12.70 -10.16
CA VAL A 297 -5.20 11.89 -9.15
C VAL A 297 -5.82 10.64 -9.78
N ILE A 298 -6.47 10.78 -10.94
CA ILE A 298 -7.06 9.64 -11.68
C ILE A 298 -6.00 8.62 -12.11
N GLU A 299 -4.86 9.09 -12.62
CA GLU A 299 -3.74 8.20 -13.00
C GLU A 299 -3.10 7.53 -11.78
N LEU A 300 -3.03 8.23 -10.63
CA LEU A 300 -2.61 7.63 -9.35
C LEU A 300 -3.57 6.56 -8.87
N MET A 301 -4.88 6.75 -9.03
CA MET A 301 -5.88 5.75 -8.67
C MET A 301 -5.75 4.49 -9.53
N LYS A 302 -5.48 4.64 -10.84
CA LYS A 302 -5.17 3.49 -11.71
C LYS A 302 -3.95 2.71 -11.22
N PHE A 303 -2.93 3.42 -10.73
CA PHE A 303 -1.74 2.85 -10.09
C PHE A 303 -2.05 2.08 -8.82
N ASN A 304 -2.85 2.65 -7.92
CA ASN A 304 -3.27 1.98 -6.69
C ASN A 304 -4.03 0.68 -6.93
N MET A 305 -4.77 0.59 -8.04
CA MET A 305 -5.51 -0.64 -8.39
C MET A 305 -4.63 -1.78 -8.91
N GLN A 306 -3.35 -1.55 -9.25
CA GLN A 306 -2.42 -2.63 -9.60
C GLN A 306 -1.64 -3.10 -8.38
N VAL A 307 -2.32 -3.84 -7.50
CA VAL A 307 -1.66 -4.48 -6.37
C VAL A 307 -0.93 -5.74 -6.85
N ILE A 308 0.37 -5.62 -7.12
CA ILE A 308 1.27 -6.77 -7.23
C ILE A 308 1.83 -7.03 -5.83
N TYR A 309 1.21 -7.94 -5.10
CA TYR A 309 1.67 -8.34 -3.78
C TYR A 309 3.05 -9.03 -3.86
N PRO A 310 3.98 -8.74 -2.92
CA PRO A 310 5.18 -9.57 -2.71
C PRO A 310 4.85 -11.00 -2.25
N THR A 311 3.61 -11.23 -1.78
CA THR A 311 3.13 -12.48 -1.19
C THR A 311 2.33 -13.36 -2.16
N THR A 312 1.97 -12.88 -3.36
CA THR A 312 1.44 -13.78 -4.38
C THR A 312 2.56 -14.68 -4.89
N VAL A 313 2.30 -15.99 -4.96
CA VAL A 313 3.26 -17.09 -5.17
C VAL A 313 4.06 -17.02 -6.49
N ALA A 314 3.91 -15.95 -7.27
CA ALA A 314 4.86 -15.58 -8.32
C ALA A 314 6.10 -14.90 -7.69
N PHE A 315 6.95 -15.68 -7.00
CA PHE A 315 8.22 -15.23 -6.40
C PHE A 315 9.13 -14.42 -7.35
N TYR A 316 8.91 -14.51 -8.66
CA TYR A 316 9.41 -13.58 -9.67
C TYR A 316 8.32 -13.31 -10.70
N SER A 317 8.17 -12.04 -11.13
CA SER A 317 7.30 -11.75 -12.26
C SER A 317 7.81 -12.49 -13.51
N ILE A 318 6.90 -13.03 -14.34
CA ILE A 318 7.26 -13.70 -15.60
C ILE A 318 8.29 -12.90 -16.42
N PRO A 319 8.19 -11.55 -16.51
CA PRO A 319 9.22 -10.74 -17.15
C PRO A 319 10.62 -10.88 -16.55
N VAL A 320 10.76 -10.94 -15.22
CA VAL A 320 12.08 -11.12 -14.55
C VAL A 320 12.67 -12.49 -14.88
N PHE A 321 11.83 -13.53 -14.90
CA PHE A 321 12.28 -14.88 -15.30
C PHE A 321 12.75 -14.93 -16.75
N LEU A 322 12.02 -14.29 -17.68
CA LEU A 322 12.41 -14.24 -19.10
C LEU A 322 13.64 -13.34 -19.36
N TYR A 323 13.84 -12.33 -18.52
CA TYR A 323 14.95 -11.40 -18.65
C TYR A 323 16.31 -12.07 -18.40
N MET A 324 16.41 -13.04 -17.48
CA MET A 324 17.66 -13.73 -17.18
C MET A 324 18.21 -14.58 -18.36
N PRO A 325 17.40 -15.45 -19.00
CA PRO A 325 17.78 -16.12 -20.25
C PRO A 325 18.13 -15.12 -21.36
N LEU A 326 17.40 -14.00 -21.48
CA LEU A 326 17.71 -12.97 -22.45
C LEU A 326 19.11 -12.39 -22.22
N LEU A 327 19.47 -12.02 -20.98
CA LEU A 327 20.81 -11.55 -20.64
C LEU A 327 21.88 -12.61 -20.92
N TYR A 328 21.59 -13.88 -20.63
CA TYR A 328 22.49 -14.98 -20.94
C TYR A 328 22.77 -15.13 -22.45
N VAL A 329 21.72 -15.11 -23.28
CA VAL A 329 21.83 -15.18 -24.75
C VAL A 329 22.60 -13.98 -25.28
N ASN A 330 22.30 -12.77 -24.80
CA ASN A 330 23.04 -11.57 -25.18
C ASN A 330 24.53 -11.68 -24.78
N GLY A 331 24.84 -12.22 -23.60
CA GLY A 331 26.22 -12.45 -23.18
C GLY A 331 26.98 -13.41 -24.08
N LYS A 332 26.30 -14.45 -24.58
CA LYS A 332 26.86 -15.35 -25.61
C LYS A 332 27.02 -14.68 -26.96
N GLY A 333 26.08 -13.82 -27.35
CA GLY A 333 26.19 -13.00 -28.55
C GLY A 333 27.40 -12.05 -28.50
N VAL A 334 27.60 -11.37 -27.37
CA VAL A 334 28.76 -10.51 -27.14
C VAL A 334 30.07 -11.29 -27.18
N ASP A 335 30.14 -12.46 -26.53
CA ASP A 335 31.31 -13.34 -26.57
C ASP A 335 31.66 -13.74 -28.03
N PHE A 336 30.65 -14.12 -28.81
CA PHE A 336 30.81 -14.44 -30.24
C PHE A 336 31.32 -13.25 -31.06
N LEU A 337 30.73 -12.06 -30.87
CA LEU A 337 31.15 -10.85 -31.57
C LEU A 337 32.58 -10.44 -31.20
N LEU A 338 32.95 -10.52 -29.93
CA LEU A 338 34.30 -10.17 -29.46
C LEU A 338 35.36 -11.14 -29.98
N VAL A 339 35.06 -12.45 -30.06
CA VAL A 339 35.95 -13.42 -30.71
C VAL A 339 36.18 -13.08 -32.18
N ARG A 340 35.15 -12.58 -32.89
CA ARG A 340 35.24 -12.24 -34.31
C ARG A 340 35.96 -10.92 -34.58
N PHE A 341 35.72 -9.90 -33.74
CA PHE A 341 36.16 -8.53 -34.03
C PHE A 341 37.37 -8.07 -33.21
N SER A 342 37.75 -8.77 -32.13
CA SER A 342 38.93 -8.42 -31.33
C SER A 342 40.00 -9.49 -31.42
N LYS A 343 41.22 -9.08 -31.79
CA LYS A 343 42.40 -9.97 -31.81
C LYS A 343 42.88 -10.35 -30.41
N GLU A 344 42.69 -9.46 -29.44
CA GLU A 344 43.16 -9.66 -28.06
C GLU A 344 42.19 -10.53 -27.24
N TYR A 345 40.89 -10.49 -27.55
CA TYR A 345 39.87 -11.17 -26.74
C TYR A 345 40.06 -12.70 -26.60
N PRO A 346 40.38 -13.47 -27.66
CA PRO A 346 40.66 -14.90 -27.54
C PRO A 346 41.86 -15.23 -26.63
N ASN A 347 42.81 -14.29 -26.51
CA ASN A 347 44.02 -14.45 -25.70
C ASN A 347 43.78 -14.15 -24.21
N LEU A 348 42.59 -13.65 -23.84
CA LEU A 348 42.24 -13.38 -22.46
C LEU A 348 41.92 -14.66 -21.69
N SER A 349 42.30 -14.69 -20.41
CA SER A 349 41.87 -15.75 -19.49
C SER A 349 40.34 -15.87 -19.46
N PHE A 350 39.81 -17.05 -19.16
CA PHE A 350 38.37 -17.28 -19.11
C PHE A 350 37.63 -16.27 -18.22
N ALA A 351 38.17 -15.98 -17.03
CA ALA A 351 37.62 -14.98 -16.13
C ALA A 351 37.59 -13.57 -16.75
N ASN A 352 38.66 -13.19 -17.47
CA ASN A 352 38.71 -11.88 -18.12
C ASN A 352 37.78 -11.79 -19.33
N ARG A 353 37.62 -12.86 -20.11
CA ARG A 353 36.62 -12.92 -21.19
C ARG A 353 35.21 -12.67 -20.67
N ARG A 354 34.82 -13.40 -19.60
CA ARG A 354 33.52 -13.19 -18.93
C ARG A 354 33.36 -11.77 -18.43
N ASN A 355 34.37 -11.19 -17.78
CA ASN A 355 34.34 -9.80 -17.33
C ASN A 355 34.11 -8.81 -18.48
N VAL A 356 34.85 -8.96 -19.59
CA VAL A 356 34.69 -8.07 -20.76
C VAL A 356 33.29 -8.20 -21.37
N ALA A 357 32.78 -9.42 -21.53
CA ALA A 357 31.43 -9.65 -22.02
C ALA A 357 30.37 -9.00 -21.11
N THR A 358 30.52 -9.14 -19.78
CA THR A 358 29.65 -8.47 -18.81
C THR A 358 29.75 -6.95 -18.89
N TYR A 359 30.94 -6.37 -19.06
CA TYR A 359 31.09 -4.92 -19.20
C TYR A 359 30.41 -4.39 -20.47
N CYS A 360 30.49 -5.10 -21.59
CA CYS A 360 29.77 -4.74 -22.81
C CYS A 360 28.25 -4.78 -22.59
N LEU A 361 27.73 -5.83 -21.95
CA LEU A 361 26.31 -5.94 -21.61
C LEU A 361 25.86 -4.82 -20.67
N ASN A 362 26.64 -4.57 -19.61
CA ASN A 362 26.35 -3.51 -18.66
C ASN A 362 26.34 -2.15 -19.36
N ALA A 363 27.32 -1.84 -20.21
CA ALA A 363 27.34 -0.58 -20.96
C ALA A 363 26.07 -0.40 -21.81
N PHE A 364 25.65 -1.44 -22.53
CA PHE A 364 24.44 -1.39 -23.36
C PHE A 364 23.16 -1.22 -22.53
N TRP A 365 22.90 -2.14 -21.59
CA TRP A 365 21.64 -2.15 -20.85
C TRP A 365 21.53 -1.01 -19.83
N THR A 366 22.63 -0.54 -19.25
CA THR A 366 22.59 0.70 -18.45
C THR A 366 22.31 1.93 -19.31
N THR A 367 22.72 1.95 -20.59
CA THR A 367 22.29 3.00 -21.54
C THR A 367 20.78 2.96 -21.77
N VAL A 368 20.22 1.76 -22.00
CA VAL A 368 18.76 1.59 -22.13
C VAL A 368 18.04 2.08 -20.87
N ALA A 369 18.48 1.63 -19.69
CA ALA A 369 17.89 2.05 -18.42
C ALA A 369 17.98 3.58 -18.20
N PHE A 370 19.09 4.21 -18.60
CA PHE A 370 19.26 5.66 -18.55
C PHE A 370 18.26 6.41 -19.45
N ILE A 371 17.99 5.89 -20.65
CA ILE A 371 16.99 6.46 -21.56
C ILE A 371 15.60 6.38 -20.93
N LEU A 372 15.20 5.20 -20.42
CA LEU A 372 13.91 5.02 -19.75
C LEU A 372 13.76 5.94 -18.53
N GLN A 373 14.83 6.06 -17.73
CA GLN A 373 14.86 6.98 -16.60
C GLN A 373 14.75 8.45 -17.04
N SER A 374 15.39 8.83 -18.14
CA SER A 374 15.29 10.18 -18.71
C SER A 374 13.88 10.47 -19.21
N VAL A 375 13.23 9.48 -19.83
CA VAL A 375 11.80 9.54 -20.19
C VAL A 375 10.95 9.69 -18.92
N ALA A 376 11.26 9.03 -17.81
CA ALA A 376 10.54 9.18 -16.55
C ALA A 376 10.84 10.48 -15.77
N SER A 377 11.86 11.25 -16.15
CA SER A 377 12.32 12.47 -15.44
C SER A 377 11.27 13.55 -15.16
N PRO A 378 10.18 13.74 -15.95
CA PRO A 378 9.11 14.67 -15.58
C PRO A 378 8.46 14.40 -14.22
N MET A 379 8.56 13.18 -13.67
CA MET A 379 8.12 12.86 -12.31
C MET A 379 8.79 13.72 -11.23
N LEU A 380 10.00 14.22 -11.50
CA LEU A 380 10.73 15.14 -10.62
C LEU A 380 10.06 16.52 -10.53
N GLY A 381 9.28 16.89 -11.55
CA GLY A 381 8.43 18.08 -11.57
C GLY A 381 6.98 17.78 -11.18
N GLU A 382 6.73 16.68 -10.47
CA GLU A 382 5.40 16.25 -10.02
C GLU A 382 4.41 15.88 -11.13
N HIS A 383 4.92 15.62 -12.34
CA HIS A 383 4.12 15.10 -13.45
C HIS A 383 4.12 13.57 -13.44
N TYR A 384 3.23 12.99 -12.64
CA TYR A 384 3.07 11.55 -12.52
C TYR A 384 2.04 11.04 -13.52
N THR A 385 2.47 10.21 -14.48
CA THR A 385 1.57 9.43 -15.34
C THR A 385 1.90 7.96 -15.24
N TRP A 386 0.94 7.10 -15.59
CA TRP A 386 1.11 5.65 -15.61
C TRP A 386 2.40 5.22 -16.33
N ASP A 387 2.59 5.74 -17.54
CA ASP A 387 3.73 5.38 -18.39
C ASP A 387 5.05 5.77 -17.71
N ARG A 388 5.15 6.97 -17.12
CA ARG A 388 6.41 7.46 -16.53
C ARG A 388 6.82 6.61 -15.33
N ILE A 389 5.87 6.23 -14.47
CA ILE A 389 6.14 5.33 -13.34
C ILE A 389 6.50 3.93 -13.85
N GLY A 390 5.82 3.47 -14.91
CA GLY A 390 6.16 2.24 -15.62
C GLY A 390 7.62 2.23 -16.12
N GLU A 391 8.06 3.31 -16.79
CA GLU A 391 9.42 3.42 -17.30
C GLU A 391 10.47 3.47 -16.18
N ALA A 392 10.18 4.18 -15.08
CA ALA A 392 11.05 4.19 -13.90
C ALA A 392 11.21 2.78 -13.30
N ARG A 393 10.11 2.02 -13.19
CA ARG A 393 10.11 0.63 -12.72
C ARG A 393 10.89 -0.28 -13.67
N MET A 394 10.70 -0.12 -14.98
CA MET A 394 11.44 -0.90 -15.98
C MET A 394 12.94 -0.64 -15.93
N ALA A 395 13.35 0.62 -15.75
CA ALA A 395 14.75 0.98 -15.53
C ALA A 395 15.32 0.27 -14.28
N ALA A 396 14.58 0.27 -13.17
CA ALA A 396 14.99 -0.40 -11.92
C ALA A 396 15.12 -1.92 -12.09
N VAL A 397 14.20 -2.55 -12.83
CA VAL A 397 14.25 -4.00 -13.15
C VAL A 397 15.47 -4.33 -14.01
N ILE A 398 15.76 -3.52 -15.04
CA ILE A 398 16.95 -3.71 -15.89
C ILE A 398 18.22 -3.67 -15.06
N ILE A 399 18.40 -2.63 -14.23
CA ILE A 399 19.58 -2.49 -13.37
C ILE A 399 19.71 -3.66 -12.38
N SER A 400 18.61 -4.02 -11.72
CA SER A 400 18.59 -5.14 -10.78
C SER A 400 18.97 -6.46 -11.47
N GLY A 401 18.44 -6.70 -12.67
CA GLY A 401 18.76 -7.90 -13.42
C GLY A 401 20.20 -7.94 -13.89
N LEU A 402 20.81 -6.80 -14.25
CA LEU A 402 22.25 -6.74 -14.55
C LEU A 402 23.12 -7.09 -13.34
N TYR A 403 22.76 -6.61 -12.14
CA TYR A 403 23.51 -6.97 -10.94
C TYR A 403 23.40 -8.45 -10.59
N ILE A 404 22.19 -9.03 -10.66
CA ILE A 404 22.00 -10.47 -10.44
C ILE A 404 22.76 -11.28 -11.50
N TYR A 405 22.69 -10.87 -12.77
CA TYR A 405 23.43 -11.50 -13.85
C TYR A 405 24.94 -11.45 -13.61
N GLU A 406 25.46 -10.29 -13.18
CA GLU A 406 26.88 -10.14 -12.88
C GLU A 406 27.34 -11.04 -11.73
N LEU A 407 26.51 -11.21 -10.69
CA LEU A 407 26.76 -12.11 -9.57
C LEU A 407 26.83 -13.58 -9.99
N ILE A 408 26.01 -13.99 -10.96
CA ILE A 408 25.94 -15.38 -11.44
C ILE A 408 27.01 -15.66 -12.51
N PHE A 409 27.23 -14.72 -13.43
CA PHE A 409 28.02 -14.96 -14.63
C PHE A 409 29.53 -14.72 -14.43
N ARG A 410 29.93 -13.84 -13.51
CA ARG A 410 31.35 -13.61 -13.21
C ARG A 410 31.87 -14.71 -12.29
N THR A 411 33.08 -15.19 -12.58
CA THR A 411 33.71 -16.26 -11.79
C THR A 411 34.24 -15.80 -10.44
N SER A 412 34.50 -14.51 -10.28
CA SER A 412 34.98 -13.91 -9.03
C SER A 412 34.65 -12.42 -8.99
N MET A 413 34.27 -11.96 -7.81
CA MET A 413 33.97 -10.56 -7.52
C MET A 413 34.68 -10.15 -6.24
N ARG A 414 35.23 -8.93 -6.21
CA ARG A 414 35.85 -8.39 -5.00
C ARG A 414 34.77 -7.99 -4.00
N TRP A 415 35.03 -8.17 -2.71
CA TRP A 415 34.08 -7.86 -1.63
C TRP A 415 33.43 -6.48 -1.73
N PRO A 416 34.14 -5.38 -2.01
CA PRO A 416 33.49 -4.07 -2.12
C PRO A 416 32.43 -4.02 -3.23
N LEU A 417 32.70 -4.68 -4.37
CA LEU A 417 31.75 -4.74 -5.48
C LEU A 417 30.57 -5.66 -5.16
N LEU A 418 30.82 -6.77 -4.46
CA LEU A 418 29.76 -7.67 -4.01
C LEU A 418 28.79 -6.97 -3.06
N VAL A 419 29.31 -6.25 -2.06
CA VAL A 419 28.52 -5.47 -1.09
C VAL A 419 27.73 -4.38 -1.82
N HIS A 420 28.36 -3.68 -2.77
CA HIS A 420 27.68 -2.69 -3.61
C HIS A 420 26.45 -3.29 -4.31
N HIS A 421 26.59 -4.43 -4.98
CA HIS A 421 25.48 -5.10 -5.68
C HIS A 421 24.35 -5.48 -4.73
N PHE A 422 24.66 -6.10 -3.58
CA PHE A 422 23.64 -6.47 -2.59
C PHE A 422 22.92 -5.26 -1.99
N CYS A 423 23.66 -4.21 -1.61
CA CYS A 423 23.07 -2.98 -1.08
C CYS A 423 22.16 -2.30 -2.11
N THR A 424 22.57 -2.28 -3.38
CA THR A 424 21.80 -1.65 -4.45
C THR A 424 20.53 -2.45 -4.76
N LEU A 425 20.60 -3.78 -4.78
CA LEU A 425 19.43 -4.65 -4.93
C LEU A 425 18.45 -4.48 -3.76
N PHE A 426 18.96 -4.50 -2.53
CA PHE A 426 18.15 -4.33 -1.33
C PHE A 426 17.45 -2.96 -1.30
N ALA A 427 18.16 -1.89 -1.63
CA ALA A 427 17.61 -0.54 -1.74
C ALA A 427 16.48 -0.47 -2.79
N THR A 428 16.68 -1.08 -3.96
CA THR A 428 15.69 -1.08 -5.04
C THR A 428 14.42 -1.83 -4.61
N ILE A 429 14.57 -3.00 -4.00
CA ILE A 429 13.45 -3.79 -3.46
C ILE A 429 12.72 -2.99 -2.37
N PHE A 430 13.46 -2.40 -1.44
CA PHE A 430 12.90 -1.62 -0.35
C PHE A 430 12.10 -0.41 -0.85
N ILE A 431 12.64 0.37 -1.79
CA ILE A 431 11.93 1.52 -2.39
C ILE A 431 10.66 1.06 -3.12
N GLN A 432 10.71 -0.07 -3.83
CA GLN A 432 9.54 -0.62 -4.50
C GLN A 432 8.46 -1.03 -3.50
N ILE A 433 8.83 -1.71 -2.40
CA ILE A 433 7.91 -2.09 -1.32
C ILE A 433 7.35 -0.84 -0.64
N ALA A 434 8.20 0.14 -0.32
CA ALA A 434 7.78 1.40 0.29
C ALA A 434 6.78 2.14 -0.61
N LEU A 435 7.01 2.17 -1.93
CA LEU A 435 6.07 2.74 -2.90
C LEU A 435 4.74 1.98 -2.92
N GLN A 436 4.76 0.65 -2.79
CA GLN A 436 3.54 -0.17 -2.75
C GLN A 436 2.75 -0.01 -1.45
N ILE A 437 3.44 0.15 -0.31
CA ILE A 437 2.80 0.27 1.00
C ILE A 437 2.28 1.69 1.22
N ALA A 438 3.12 2.70 1.01
CA ALA A 438 2.77 4.09 1.30
C ALA A 438 1.97 4.74 0.16
N LEU A 439 1.99 4.16 -1.04
CA LEU A 439 1.29 4.67 -2.24
C LEU A 439 1.61 6.13 -2.55
N HIS A 440 2.74 6.64 -2.05
CA HIS A 440 3.10 8.03 -2.14
C HIS A 440 3.99 8.29 -3.36
N PRO A 441 3.59 9.15 -4.33
CA PRO A 441 4.30 9.31 -5.59
C PRO A 441 5.70 9.91 -5.43
N ALA A 442 5.94 10.69 -4.35
CA ALA A 442 7.28 11.19 -4.06
C ALA A 442 8.31 10.08 -3.74
N ILE A 443 7.88 8.89 -3.32
CA ILE A 443 8.76 7.72 -3.16
C ILE A 443 9.22 7.20 -4.52
N ALA A 444 8.33 7.23 -5.53
CA ALA A 444 8.70 6.87 -6.90
C ALA A 444 9.76 7.84 -7.46
N SER A 445 9.61 9.14 -7.21
CA SER A 445 10.62 10.15 -7.55
C SER A 445 11.92 9.96 -6.77
N ALA A 446 11.87 9.60 -5.49
CA ALA A 446 13.06 9.27 -4.71
C ALA A 446 13.80 8.06 -5.31
N GLY A 447 13.07 7.00 -5.70
CA GLY A 447 13.61 5.87 -6.45
C GLY A 447 14.26 6.29 -7.77
N LEU A 448 13.61 7.19 -8.51
CA LEU A 448 14.13 7.73 -9.76
C LEU A 448 15.44 8.51 -9.55
N ILE A 449 15.54 9.36 -8.53
CA ILE A 449 16.76 10.13 -8.22
C ILE A 449 17.89 9.17 -7.81
N TRP A 450 17.57 8.18 -6.99
CA TRP A 450 18.55 7.23 -6.48
C TRP A 450 19.12 6.32 -7.58
N LEU A 451 18.26 5.83 -8.49
CA LEU A 451 18.65 4.94 -9.59
C LEU A 451 19.66 5.60 -10.55
N PHE A 452 19.72 6.94 -10.58
CA PHE A 452 20.64 7.72 -11.41
C PHE A 452 22.12 7.36 -11.19
N GLN A 453 22.46 6.88 -9.99
CA GLN A 453 23.83 6.47 -9.68
C GLN A 453 24.25 5.20 -10.42
N ALA A 454 23.30 4.29 -10.65
CA ALA A 454 23.55 3.00 -11.31
C ALA A 454 23.42 3.11 -12.84
N THR A 455 22.52 3.95 -13.31
CA THR A 455 22.29 4.19 -14.75
C THR A 455 23.28 5.15 -15.39
N THR A 456 24.29 5.66 -14.67
CA THR A 456 25.30 6.58 -15.24
C THR A 456 26.71 5.98 -15.27
N GLU A 457 26.83 4.65 -15.15
CA GLU A 457 28.12 3.94 -15.11
C GLU A 457 28.64 3.46 -16.49
N GLN A 458 27.97 3.83 -17.59
CA GLN A 458 28.33 3.39 -18.97
C GLN A 458 29.80 3.68 -19.30
N SER A 459 30.25 4.90 -18.99
CA SER A 459 31.61 5.39 -19.27
C SER A 459 32.66 4.52 -18.57
N VAL A 460 32.38 4.05 -17.36
CA VAL A 460 33.24 3.17 -16.57
C VAL A 460 33.34 1.81 -17.26
N PHE A 461 32.21 1.24 -17.67
CA PHE A 461 32.21 -0.05 -18.37
C PHE A 461 32.97 0.02 -19.71
N ILE A 462 32.77 1.09 -20.48
CA ILE A 462 33.51 1.32 -21.74
C ILE A 462 35.03 1.40 -21.47
N GLY A 463 35.45 2.18 -20.48
CA GLY A 463 36.86 2.28 -20.09
C GLY A 463 37.45 0.93 -19.67
N LEU A 464 36.70 0.11 -18.93
CA LEU A 464 37.11 -1.22 -18.50
C LEU A 464 37.20 -2.22 -19.67
N VAL A 465 36.31 -2.13 -20.66
CA VAL A 465 36.41 -2.92 -21.91
C VAL A 465 37.68 -2.56 -22.65
N LEU A 466 37.94 -1.27 -22.90
CA LEU A 466 39.13 -0.79 -23.60
C LEU A 466 40.42 -1.21 -22.89
N TYR A 467 40.45 -1.08 -21.56
CA TYR A 467 41.57 -1.52 -20.74
C TYR A 467 41.85 -3.02 -20.87
N ARG A 468 40.81 -3.86 -20.77
CA ARG A 468 40.96 -5.32 -20.84
C ARG A 468 41.31 -5.83 -22.24
N LEU A 469 40.83 -5.15 -23.28
CA LEU A 469 41.18 -5.43 -24.67
C LEU A 469 42.53 -4.83 -25.09
N ARG A 470 43.31 -4.28 -24.15
CA ARG A 470 44.66 -3.74 -24.36
C ARG A 470 44.73 -2.66 -25.45
N PHE A 471 43.73 -1.79 -25.49
CA PHE A 471 43.81 -0.57 -26.31
C PHE A 471 44.96 0.33 -25.82
N SER A 472 45.41 1.24 -26.68
CA SER A 472 46.53 2.11 -26.36
C SER A 472 46.27 2.95 -25.10
N ILE A 473 47.30 3.12 -24.27
CA ILE A 473 47.21 3.89 -23.02
C ILE A 473 46.69 5.32 -23.24
N HIS A 474 47.03 5.91 -24.39
CA HIS A 474 46.58 7.24 -24.81
C HIS A 474 45.06 7.34 -24.98
N VAL A 475 44.35 6.22 -25.22
CA VAL A 475 42.89 6.16 -25.29
C VAL A 475 42.30 5.72 -23.95
N VAL A 476 42.88 4.70 -23.32
CA VAL A 476 42.34 4.10 -22.09
C VAL A 476 42.40 5.07 -20.91
N ALA A 477 43.52 5.76 -20.71
CA ALA A 477 43.72 6.66 -19.58
C ALA A 477 42.73 7.84 -19.56
N PRO A 478 42.51 8.62 -20.64
CA PRO A 478 41.53 9.71 -20.61
C PRO A 478 40.10 9.21 -20.45
N VAL A 479 39.74 8.06 -21.04
CA VAL A 479 38.38 7.49 -20.88
C VAL A 479 38.13 7.10 -19.44
N LEU A 480 39.05 6.38 -18.79
CA LEU A 480 38.90 6.01 -17.37
C LEU A 480 38.92 7.22 -16.44
N ARG A 481 39.73 8.24 -16.74
CA ARG A 481 39.75 9.50 -15.96
C ARG A 481 38.43 10.25 -16.09
N SER A 482 37.91 10.37 -17.30
CA SER A 482 36.59 10.98 -17.55
C SER A 482 35.48 10.21 -16.84
N ALA A 483 35.48 8.88 -16.96
CA ALA A 483 34.51 8.01 -16.30
C ALA A 483 34.54 8.13 -14.77
N ALA A 484 35.75 8.22 -14.18
CA ALA A 484 35.90 8.41 -12.74
C ALA A 484 35.33 9.77 -12.27
N VAL A 485 35.63 10.85 -13.00
CA VAL A 485 35.12 12.20 -12.69
C VAL A 485 33.60 12.26 -12.85
N GLN A 486 33.07 11.76 -13.97
CA GLN A 486 31.64 11.75 -14.23
C GLN A 486 30.88 10.91 -13.19
N SER A 487 31.33 9.70 -12.88
CA SER A 487 30.70 8.85 -11.86
C SER A 487 30.72 9.52 -10.48
N PHE A 488 31.81 10.20 -10.12
CA PHE A 488 31.90 10.94 -8.86
C PHE A 488 30.89 12.09 -8.79
N ILE A 489 30.81 12.92 -9.83
CA ILE A 489 29.88 14.06 -9.90
C ILE A 489 28.43 13.57 -9.87
N CYS A 490 28.06 12.59 -10.70
CA CYS A 490 26.70 12.07 -10.76
C CYS A 490 26.25 11.46 -9.43
N LYS A 491 27.13 10.72 -8.74
CA LYS A 491 26.82 10.13 -7.43
C LYS A 491 26.61 11.19 -6.35
N ILE A 492 27.48 12.21 -6.31
CA ILE A 492 27.32 13.32 -5.36
C ILE A 492 26.04 14.11 -5.64
N ALA A 493 25.80 14.48 -6.90
CA ALA A 493 24.63 15.26 -7.28
C ALA A 493 23.32 14.50 -6.97
N SER A 494 23.25 13.21 -7.31
CA SER A 494 22.10 12.36 -6.98
C SER A 494 21.90 12.24 -5.47
N ALA A 495 22.96 12.02 -4.69
CA ALA A 495 22.85 11.90 -3.23
C ALA A 495 22.36 13.20 -2.58
N ILE A 496 22.92 14.35 -2.97
CA ILE A 496 22.47 15.67 -2.50
C ILE A 496 21.02 15.91 -2.87
N TYR A 497 20.64 15.63 -4.12
CA TYR A 497 19.28 15.86 -4.58
C TYR A 497 18.28 14.96 -3.84
N LEU A 498 18.63 13.71 -3.60
CA LEU A 498 17.81 12.77 -2.85
C LEU A 498 17.59 13.21 -1.40
N LEU A 499 18.63 13.76 -0.75
CA LEU A 499 18.51 14.33 0.60
C LEU A 499 17.59 15.57 0.63
N ILE A 500 17.71 16.46 -0.36
CA ILE A 500 16.84 17.63 -0.49
C ILE A 500 15.39 17.20 -0.74
N TRP A 501 15.19 16.27 -1.68
CA TRP A 501 13.87 15.73 -2.01
C TRP A 501 13.22 15.09 -0.78
N TRP A 502 13.98 14.27 -0.05
CA TRP A 502 13.53 13.68 1.21
C TRP A 502 13.15 14.75 2.23
N GLY A 503 14.01 15.75 2.46
CA GLY A 503 13.77 16.80 3.44
C GLY A 503 12.54 17.66 3.13
N ILE A 504 12.23 17.92 1.86
CA ILE A 504 11.10 18.77 1.46
C ILE A 504 9.80 17.97 1.33
N LYS A 505 9.87 16.76 0.74
CA LYS A 505 8.70 16.01 0.27
C LYS A 505 8.39 14.77 1.08
N LEU A 506 9.35 14.16 1.79
CA LEU A 506 9.12 12.91 2.54
C LEU A 506 9.13 13.12 4.07
N SER A 507 9.92 14.07 4.58
CA SER A 507 10.07 14.31 6.03
C SER A 507 8.78 14.67 6.77
N LYS A 508 7.77 15.17 6.03
CA LYS A 508 6.46 15.56 6.54
C LYS A 508 5.57 14.36 6.88
N PHE A 509 5.89 13.20 6.33
CA PHE A 509 5.14 11.97 6.53
C PHE A 509 5.87 11.15 7.60
N HIS A 510 5.28 11.07 8.79
CA HIS A 510 5.86 10.38 9.95
C HIS A 510 5.38 8.92 10.06
N LEU A 511 5.13 8.24 8.94
CA LEU A 511 4.82 6.81 9.01
C LEU A 511 6.09 6.03 9.40
N PRO A 512 6.00 4.94 10.17
CA PRO A 512 7.16 4.14 10.55
C PRO A 512 8.03 3.67 9.36
N VAL A 513 7.39 3.42 8.20
CA VAL A 513 8.07 3.08 6.93
C VAL A 513 8.94 4.24 6.42
N ASP A 514 8.49 5.48 6.57
CA ASP A 514 9.24 6.66 6.12
C ASP A 514 10.49 6.87 6.98
N VAL A 515 10.41 6.63 8.28
CA VAL A 515 11.56 6.65 9.20
C VAL A 515 12.57 5.55 8.83
N ALA A 516 12.08 4.33 8.54
CA ALA A 516 12.94 3.23 8.09
C ALA A 516 13.63 3.56 6.74
N LEU A 517 12.90 4.14 5.79
CA LEU A 517 13.43 4.63 4.51
C LEU A 517 14.50 5.69 4.72
N SER A 518 14.29 6.62 5.65
CA SER A 518 15.23 7.68 6.02
C SER A 518 16.54 7.11 6.58
N VAL A 519 16.45 6.14 7.49
CA VAL A 519 17.63 5.46 8.08
C VAL A 519 18.38 4.66 7.02
N MET A 520 17.66 3.92 6.17
CA MET A 520 18.26 3.17 5.06
C MET A 520 19.00 4.07 4.08
N LEU A 521 18.38 5.18 3.66
CA LEU A 521 18.97 6.15 2.73
C LEU A 521 20.29 6.71 3.28
N VAL A 522 20.31 7.10 4.55
CA VAL A 522 21.52 7.62 5.20
C VAL A 522 22.61 6.54 5.28
N LEU A 523 22.26 5.30 5.65
CA LEU A 523 23.23 4.20 5.77
C LEU A 523 23.81 3.77 4.41
N LEU A 524 23.00 3.74 3.35
CA LEU A 524 23.44 3.40 1.99
C LEU A 524 24.31 4.50 1.37
N ILE A 525 23.96 5.76 1.61
CA ILE A 525 24.81 6.89 1.23
C ILE A 525 26.15 6.77 1.94
N GLN A 526 26.20 6.38 3.22
CA GLN A 526 27.48 6.22 3.94
C GLN A 526 28.32 5.00 3.48
N SER A 527 27.69 3.85 3.18
CA SER A 527 28.40 2.61 2.81
C SER A 527 29.08 2.70 1.44
N SER A 528 28.45 3.41 0.49
CA SER A 528 28.99 3.69 -0.85
C SER A 528 30.28 4.51 -0.81
N TRP A 529 30.49 5.29 0.24
CA TRP A 529 31.65 6.17 0.43
C TRP A 529 32.82 5.49 1.13
N LEU A 530 32.56 4.68 2.16
CA LEU A 530 33.61 4.10 3.01
C LEU A 530 34.39 2.96 2.34
N LEU A 531 33.74 2.15 1.50
CA LEU A 531 34.38 0.98 0.87
C LEU A 531 35.28 1.34 -0.30
N LYS A 532 35.04 2.46 -1.00
CA LYS A 532 35.85 2.87 -2.16
C LYS A 532 37.11 3.65 -1.75
N TYR A 533 37.09 4.33 -0.60
CA TYR A 533 38.20 5.16 -0.15
C TYR A 533 39.31 4.39 0.59
N LYS A 534 38.97 3.29 1.28
CA LYS A 534 39.95 2.55 2.09
C LYS A 534 40.96 1.76 1.24
N ASP A 535 40.54 1.25 0.09
CA ASP A 535 41.40 0.44 -0.80
C ASP A 535 42.15 1.29 -1.85
N HIS A 536 41.69 2.50 -2.18
CA HIS A 536 42.39 3.38 -3.12
C HIS A 536 43.41 4.34 -2.49
N MET A 537 43.39 4.54 -1.17
CA MET A 537 44.44 5.29 -0.48
C MET A 537 45.65 4.43 -0.03
N ARG A 538 45.71 3.15 -0.39
CA ARG A 538 46.84 2.26 -0.02
C ARG A 538 47.68 1.67 -1.14
N CYS A 539 47.46 2.01 -2.42
CA CYS A 539 48.34 1.59 -3.50
C CYS A 539 48.52 2.69 -4.56
N ASP A 540 49.70 3.33 -4.56
CA ASP A 540 50.57 3.68 -5.70
C ASP A 540 50.04 4.40 -6.95
N VAL A 541 48.73 4.63 -7.10
CA VAL A 541 48.17 5.30 -8.29
C VAL A 541 48.07 6.82 -8.11
N LEU A 542 48.03 7.31 -6.87
CA LEU A 542 48.16 8.76 -6.59
C LEU A 542 49.60 9.20 -6.35
N GLN A 543 50.50 8.29 -5.98
CA GLN A 543 51.92 8.61 -5.78
C GLN A 543 52.69 8.73 -7.11
N GLY A 544 52.23 8.09 -8.19
CA GLY A 544 52.71 8.34 -9.56
C GLY A 544 52.11 9.56 -10.26
N ILE A 545 51.23 10.32 -9.59
CA ILE A 545 50.55 11.50 -10.17
C ILE A 545 51.12 12.83 -9.64
N PHE A 546 52.03 12.81 -8.65
CA PHE A 546 52.63 14.04 -8.12
C PHE A 546 54.16 14.11 -8.02
N MET A 547 54.92 13.05 -8.33
CA MET A 547 56.36 13.19 -8.57
C MET A 547 56.88 12.27 -9.67
N ASP A 548 57.96 12.77 -10.29
CA ASP A 548 58.88 12.11 -11.22
C ASP A 548 58.63 12.28 -12.72
N SER A 549 58.79 13.54 -13.13
CA SER A 549 59.85 13.85 -14.10
C SER A 549 61.18 13.23 -13.63
N LEU A 550 61.51 12.03 -14.12
CA LEU A 550 62.84 11.65 -14.65
C LEU A 550 62.96 10.12 -14.77
N SER A 551 63.38 9.68 -15.95
CA SER A 551 63.90 8.35 -16.33
C SER A 551 62.93 7.16 -16.42
N ALA A 552 62.59 6.81 -17.65
CA ALA A 552 62.40 5.43 -18.08
C ALA A 552 63.77 4.68 -18.10
N PRO A 553 63.85 3.36 -18.37
CA PRO A 553 62.80 2.32 -18.44
C PRO A 553 63.13 1.06 -17.59
N CYS A 554 62.12 0.23 -17.27
CA CYS A 554 62.26 -1.21 -17.54
C CYS A 554 60.93 -1.98 -17.45
N PHE A 555 60.61 -2.62 -18.58
CA PHE A 555 59.70 -3.74 -18.72
C PHE A 555 60.02 -4.89 -17.75
N ARG A 556 58.99 -5.46 -17.14
CA ARG A 556 58.76 -6.92 -17.11
C ARG A 556 57.29 -7.23 -16.94
#